data_AF-A0A2P5HFY6-F1
#
_entry.id   AF-A0A2P5HFY6-F1
#
_cell.length_a   1.000
_cell.length_b   1.000
_cell.length_c   1.000
_cell.angle_alpha   90.00
_cell.angle_beta   90.00
_cell.angle_gamma   90.00
#
_symmetry.space_group_name_H-M   'P 1'
#
loop_
_entity.id
_entity.type
_entity.pdbx_description
1 polymer ?
#
loop_
_entity_poly.entity_id
_entity_poly.type
_entity_poly.pdbx_seq_one_letter_code
_entity_poly.pdbx_strand_id
1 'polypeptide(L)'
;MTSPKKYVVDSPLGGRCDLGNLIGSEAAETGNASEDYWPRIPPSYGPPPAHLENAVKEVGYICLLLEKTTAPDNGSGDVSCVSKLLLSLETRDDITKLVLENTSYERALRHLEGFVKDTPEIDTLNIGPRATALKQHWENIRGQDQNSGPQDVVYPPLLSAAPNHQGMMKLEFTAKGKEEADKYYQALKAQREYYYRCFLSKPPMPMGWVPNDRDAWAKTARDKVESGDLFHSRDWTPIWEGFELASIGAMIGMDRAAMTGAKMDEYLGACNTIRDMETSFQGRNLEREGILAT
;
A
#
# COMPACT_ATOMS: atom_id res chain seq x y z
N MET A 1 27.66 -21.60 2.06
CA MET A 1 26.23 -21.45 2.41
C MET A 1 26.15 -20.49 3.57
N THR A 2 25.75 -19.25 3.32
CA THR A 2 25.55 -18.22 4.36
C THR A 2 24.27 -18.53 5.12
N SER A 3 24.34 -18.67 6.44
CA SER A 3 23.16 -18.86 7.30
C SER A 3 22.11 -17.77 7.02
N PRO A 4 20.81 -18.12 6.98
CA PRO A 4 19.75 -17.13 6.83
C PRO A 4 19.85 -16.08 7.95
N LYS A 5 19.71 -14.80 7.58
CA LYS A 5 19.78 -13.69 8.53
C LYS A 5 18.54 -13.72 9.44
N LYS A 6 18.77 -13.56 10.74
CA LYS A 6 17.78 -13.59 11.83
C LYS A 6 16.91 -12.34 11.83
N TYR A 7 15.58 -12.50 11.87
CA TYR A 7 14.65 -11.39 12.13
C TYR A 7 13.42 -11.87 12.90
N VAL A 8 13.60 -12.44 14.09
CA VAL A 8 12.47 -12.58 15.04
C VAL A 8 12.43 -11.28 15.85
N VAL A 9 11.29 -10.58 15.85
CA VAL A 9 11.13 -9.38 16.68
C VAL A 9 10.99 -9.85 18.13
N ASP A 10 12.07 -9.70 18.89
CA ASP A 10 12.17 -10.16 20.29
C ASP A 10 11.63 -9.13 21.30
N SER A 11 11.41 -7.88 20.86
CA SER A 11 10.79 -6.82 21.67
C SER A 11 10.18 -5.72 20.79
N PRO A 12 8.91 -5.31 21.00
CA PRO A 12 8.34 -4.14 20.31
C PRO A 12 8.91 -2.79 20.80
N LEU A 13 9.76 -2.78 21.83
CA LEU A 13 10.23 -1.56 22.50
C LEU A 13 11.77 -1.41 22.56
N GLY A 14 12.52 -2.12 21.72
CA GLY A 14 13.95 -1.83 21.51
C GLY A 14 14.90 -2.28 22.63
N GLY A 15 14.60 -3.37 23.33
CA GLY A 15 15.52 -4.06 24.25
C GLY A 15 15.87 -5.45 23.74
N ARG A 16 17.10 -5.92 23.96
CA ARG A 16 17.47 -7.34 23.75
C ARG A 16 16.67 -8.20 24.72
N CYS A 17 15.76 -9.02 24.21
CA CYS A 17 15.06 -10.00 25.04
C CYS A 17 15.99 -11.20 25.27
N ASP A 18 16.18 -11.58 26.53
CA ASP A 18 16.86 -12.83 26.85
C ASP A 18 15.93 -14.01 26.54
N LEU A 19 16.12 -14.61 25.37
CA LEU A 19 15.39 -15.79 24.90
C LEU A 19 15.39 -16.93 25.92
N GLY A 20 16.42 -17.03 26.78
CA GLY A 20 16.52 -18.05 27.82
C GLY A 20 15.48 -17.92 28.94
N ASN A 21 14.92 -16.72 29.15
CA ASN A 21 13.86 -16.49 30.14
C ASN A 21 12.45 -16.59 29.53
N LEU A 22 12.32 -16.46 28.20
CA LEU A 22 11.05 -16.48 27.46
C LEU A 22 10.68 -17.87 26.94
N ILE A 23 11.67 -18.64 26.51
CA ILE A 23 11.50 -20.01 26.04
C ILE A 23 11.82 -20.89 27.25
N GLY A 24 10.77 -21.42 27.90
CA GLY A 24 10.91 -22.33 29.03
C GLY A 24 11.91 -23.46 28.73
N SER A 25 12.62 -23.95 29.75
CA SER A 25 13.69 -24.95 29.59
C SER A 25 13.23 -26.31 29.06
N GLU A 26 11.93 -26.51 28.87
CA GLU A 26 11.34 -27.76 28.42
C GLU A 26 10.90 -27.62 26.97
N ALA A 27 11.42 -28.52 26.13
CA ALA A 27 11.02 -28.64 24.74
C ALA A 27 9.50 -28.86 24.67
N ALA A 28 8.76 -27.90 24.11
CA ALA A 28 7.33 -28.04 23.86
C ALA A 28 7.07 -29.34 23.08
N GLU A 29 6.10 -30.12 23.56
CA GLU A 29 5.69 -31.37 22.94
C GLU A 29 5.36 -31.15 21.46
N THR A 30 5.95 -31.97 20.61
CA THR A 30 5.77 -31.96 19.16
C THR A 30 4.33 -32.28 18.80
N GLY A 31 3.49 -31.25 18.76
CA GLY A 31 2.19 -31.30 18.11
C GLY A 31 2.38 -31.66 16.63
N ASN A 32 1.64 -32.68 16.18
CA ASN A 32 1.70 -33.31 14.87
C ASN A 32 2.18 -32.39 13.72
N ALA A 33 3.31 -32.77 13.11
CA ALA A 33 3.96 -32.13 11.97
C ALA A 33 3.21 -32.34 10.63
N SER A 34 1.87 -32.25 10.61
CA SER A 34 1.06 -32.59 9.44
C SER A 34 -0.05 -31.57 9.17
N GLU A 35 0.26 -30.28 9.27
CA GLU A 35 -0.42 -29.29 8.45
C GLU A 35 0.64 -28.32 7.94
N ASP A 36 0.99 -28.46 6.66
CA ASP A 36 1.78 -27.51 5.88
C ASP A 36 1.01 -26.17 5.82
N TYR A 37 0.98 -25.45 6.94
CA TYR A 37 0.42 -24.12 6.99
C TYR A 37 1.47 -23.20 6.37
N TRP A 38 1.32 -22.91 5.08
CA TRP A 38 2.01 -21.79 4.50
C TRP A 38 1.29 -20.52 4.94
N PRO A 39 1.99 -19.50 5.46
CA PRO A 39 1.33 -18.29 5.90
C PRO A 39 0.58 -17.65 4.73
N ARG A 40 -0.66 -17.22 4.98
CA ARG A 40 -1.50 -16.63 3.92
C ARG A 40 -0.86 -15.34 3.41
N ILE A 41 -0.71 -15.24 2.10
CA ILE A 41 -0.30 -14.00 1.42
C ILE A 41 -1.29 -12.90 1.83
N PRO A 42 -0.81 -11.68 2.18
CA PRO A 42 -1.70 -10.60 2.57
C PRO A 42 -2.77 -10.32 1.51
N PRO A 43 -4.02 -10.03 1.91
CA PRO A 43 -5.07 -9.64 0.96
C PRO A 43 -4.67 -8.46 0.07
N SER A 44 -3.83 -7.56 0.59
CA SER A 44 -3.32 -6.38 -0.09
C SER A 44 -2.37 -6.64 -1.27
N TYR A 45 -1.88 -7.87 -1.40
CA TYR A 45 -1.04 -8.31 -2.51
C TYR A 45 -1.84 -8.76 -3.73
N GLY A 46 -3.13 -9.07 -3.54
CA GLY A 46 -4.03 -9.44 -4.61
C GLY A 46 -4.56 -8.21 -5.36
N PRO A 47 -5.28 -8.44 -6.48
CA PRO A 47 -6.11 -7.39 -7.06
C PRO A 47 -7.19 -6.96 -6.04
N PRO A 48 -7.61 -5.68 -6.07
CA PRO A 48 -8.64 -5.20 -5.16
C PRO A 48 -9.96 -5.97 -5.37
N PRO A 49 -10.70 -6.26 -4.28
CA PRO A 49 -12.04 -6.85 -4.37
C PRO A 49 -12.99 -6.04 -5.25
N ALA A 50 -13.92 -6.72 -5.93
CA ALA A 50 -14.88 -6.12 -6.87
C ALA A 50 -15.65 -4.90 -6.29
N HIS A 51 -15.99 -4.94 -5.00
CA HIS A 51 -16.72 -3.86 -4.33
C HIS A 51 -15.86 -2.61 -4.06
N LEU A 52 -14.53 -2.71 -4.12
CA LEU A 52 -13.59 -1.60 -3.91
C LEU A 52 -13.01 -1.03 -5.21
N GLU A 53 -13.25 -1.66 -6.36
CA GLU A 53 -12.61 -1.28 -7.63
C GLU A 53 -12.83 0.20 -7.99
N ASN A 54 -14.03 0.72 -7.77
CA ASN A 54 -14.33 2.13 -8.04
C ASN A 54 -13.56 3.08 -7.11
N ALA A 55 -13.47 2.75 -5.82
CA ALA A 55 -12.70 3.57 -4.86
C ALA A 55 -11.20 3.53 -5.19
N VAL A 56 -10.64 2.34 -5.46
CA VAL A 56 -9.23 2.20 -5.84
C VAL A 56 -8.91 2.93 -7.14
N LYS A 57 -9.77 2.81 -8.15
CA LYS A 57 -9.62 3.51 -9.44
C LYS A 57 -9.56 5.03 -9.24
N GLU A 58 -10.54 5.58 -8.56
CA GLU A 58 -10.63 7.03 -8.39
C GLU A 58 -9.54 7.58 -7.47
N VAL A 59 -9.34 6.97 -6.29
CA VAL A 59 -8.30 7.39 -5.34
C VAL A 59 -6.92 7.21 -5.95
N GLY A 60 -6.66 6.09 -6.63
CA GLY A 60 -5.41 5.83 -7.32
C GLY A 60 -5.11 6.85 -8.42
N TYR A 61 -6.12 7.23 -9.20
CA TYR A 61 -5.99 8.27 -10.21
C TYR A 61 -5.79 9.66 -9.58
N ILE A 62 -6.50 10.01 -8.49
CA ILE A 62 -6.26 11.25 -7.74
C ILE A 62 -4.80 11.31 -7.27
N CYS A 63 -4.29 10.23 -6.66
CA CYS A 63 -2.90 10.18 -6.19
C CYS A 63 -1.90 10.34 -7.35
N LEU A 64 -2.16 9.72 -8.50
CA LEU A 64 -1.33 9.88 -9.69
C LEU A 64 -1.28 11.35 -10.15
N LEU A 65 -2.45 12.01 -10.22
CA LEU A 65 -2.52 13.42 -10.60
C LEU A 65 -1.75 14.30 -9.62
N LEU A 66 -1.99 14.13 -8.31
CA LEU A 66 -1.31 14.88 -7.26
C LEU A 66 0.22 14.71 -7.29
N GLU A 67 0.72 13.54 -7.70
CA GLU A 67 2.17 13.30 -7.79
C GLU A 67 2.79 13.92 -9.05
N LYS A 68 2.06 13.97 -10.17
CA LYS A 68 2.66 14.26 -11.48
C LYS A 68 2.39 15.66 -12.00
N THR A 69 1.33 16.34 -11.56
CA THR A 69 0.92 17.64 -12.12
C THR A 69 1.55 18.85 -11.41
N THR A 70 2.09 18.65 -10.20
CA THR A 70 2.73 19.68 -9.38
C THR A 70 4.20 19.93 -9.76
N ALA A 71 4.45 20.28 -11.03
CA ALA A 71 5.78 20.68 -11.50
C ALA A 71 6.09 22.16 -11.16
N PRO A 72 7.34 22.50 -10.80
CA PRO A 72 7.75 23.87 -10.42
C PRO A 72 7.52 24.93 -11.52
N ASP A 73 7.51 24.51 -12.78
CA ASP A 73 7.48 25.39 -13.95
C ASP A 73 6.05 25.89 -14.30
N ASN A 74 5.04 25.37 -13.61
CA ASN A 74 3.63 25.67 -13.86
C ASN A 74 3.21 26.92 -13.09
N GLY A 75 3.38 28.10 -13.70
CA GLY A 75 2.91 29.36 -13.13
C GLY A 75 1.42 29.28 -12.73
N SER A 76 1.10 29.65 -11.49
CA SER A 76 -0.19 29.93 -10.81
C SER A 76 -1.45 29.07 -11.07
N GLY A 77 -1.53 28.25 -12.12
CA GLY A 77 -2.63 27.34 -12.42
C GLY A 77 -2.11 25.91 -12.36
N ASP A 78 -2.06 25.31 -11.18
CA ASP A 78 -3.02 24.24 -10.89
C ASP A 78 -3.35 24.10 -9.38
N VAL A 79 -2.98 25.08 -8.55
CA VAL A 79 -3.13 25.01 -7.07
C VAL A 79 -4.58 24.79 -6.65
N SER A 80 -5.53 25.40 -7.38
CA SER A 80 -6.97 25.18 -7.20
C SER A 80 -7.35 23.71 -7.46
N CYS A 81 -6.84 23.10 -8.54
CA CYS A 81 -7.10 21.70 -8.85
C CYS A 81 -6.47 20.76 -7.83
N VAL A 82 -5.22 21.01 -7.44
CA VAL A 82 -4.54 20.26 -6.37
C VAL A 82 -5.34 20.35 -5.07
N SER A 83 -5.85 21.54 -4.74
CA SER A 83 -6.72 21.75 -3.58
C SER A 83 -8.02 20.95 -3.67
N LYS A 84 -8.68 20.91 -4.84
CA LYS A 84 -9.90 20.12 -5.10
C LYS A 84 -9.64 18.61 -5.00
N LEU A 85 -8.55 18.13 -5.60
CA LEU A 85 -8.11 16.74 -5.54
C LEU A 85 -7.86 16.32 -4.08
N LEU A 86 -7.13 17.13 -3.32
CA LEU A 86 -6.85 16.90 -1.92
C LEU A 86 -8.13 16.94 -1.07
N LEU A 87 -9.03 17.89 -1.33
CA LEU A 87 -10.32 18.00 -0.63
C LEU A 87 -11.18 16.75 -0.85
N SER A 88 -11.12 16.18 -2.04
CA SER A 88 -11.81 14.91 -2.31
C SER A 88 -11.26 13.80 -1.43
N LEU A 89 -9.94 13.67 -1.29
CA LEU A 89 -9.36 12.66 -0.39
C LEU A 89 -9.71 12.91 1.09
N GLU A 90 -9.77 14.16 1.53
CA GLU A 90 -10.07 14.52 2.92
C GLU A 90 -11.51 14.23 3.35
N THR A 91 -12.45 14.15 2.41
CA THR A 91 -13.90 14.07 2.67
C THR A 91 -14.54 12.74 2.32
N ARG A 92 -13.81 11.83 1.66
CA ARG A 92 -14.32 10.51 1.24
C ARG A 92 -14.52 9.57 2.42
N ASP A 93 -15.65 8.87 2.39
CA ASP A 93 -16.06 7.83 3.35
C ASP A 93 -15.90 6.41 2.80
N ASP A 94 -15.54 6.27 1.51
CA ASP A 94 -15.29 5.00 0.82
C ASP A 94 -13.82 4.57 0.84
N ILE A 95 -12.98 5.25 1.63
CA ILE A 95 -11.56 4.90 1.81
C ILE A 95 -11.45 3.80 2.87
N THR A 96 -10.97 2.64 2.46
CA THR A 96 -10.64 1.53 3.35
C THR A 96 -9.14 1.31 3.42
N LYS A 97 -8.70 0.49 4.38
CA LYS A 97 -7.31 0.02 4.49
C LYS A 97 -6.83 -0.56 3.15
N LEU A 98 -7.62 -1.44 2.53
CA LEU A 98 -7.28 -2.03 1.25
C LEU A 98 -7.25 -1.00 0.11
N VAL A 99 -8.11 0.02 0.14
CA VAL A 99 -8.05 1.11 -0.86
C VAL A 99 -6.71 1.84 -0.78
N LEU A 100 -6.26 2.20 0.44
CA LEU A 100 -4.98 2.87 0.64
C LEU A 100 -3.79 1.96 0.25
N GLU A 101 -3.82 0.67 0.61
CA GLU A 101 -2.77 -0.28 0.24
C GLU A 101 -2.72 -0.59 -1.28
N ASN A 102 -3.81 -0.31 -2.00
CA ASN A 102 -3.88 -0.44 -3.46
C ASN A 102 -3.50 0.84 -4.21
N THR A 103 -3.17 1.93 -3.52
CA THR A 103 -2.88 3.24 -4.13
C THR A 103 -1.55 3.80 -3.66
N SER A 104 -1.00 4.75 -4.42
CA SER A 104 0.30 5.39 -4.11
C SER A 104 0.14 6.63 -3.22
N TYR A 105 -0.82 6.62 -2.29
CA TYR A 105 -1.19 7.82 -1.53
C TYR A 105 -0.01 8.39 -0.72
N GLU A 106 0.82 7.55 -0.10
CA GLU A 106 1.96 8.00 0.71
C GLU A 106 2.97 8.79 -0.14
N ARG A 107 3.21 8.30 -1.37
CA ARG A 107 4.09 8.94 -2.33
C ARG A 107 3.52 10.27 -2.82
N ALA A 108 2.22 10.31 -3.12
CA ALA A 108 1.53 11.52 -3.53
C ALA A 108 1.54 12.60 -2.43
N LEU A 109 1.21 12.25 -1.19
CA LEU A 109 1.22 13.21 -0.07
C LEU A 109 2.64 13.70 0.24
N ARG A 110 3.63 12.81 0.23
CA ARG A 110 5.04 13.20 0.40
C ARG A 110 5.53 14.11 -0.73
N HIS A 111 5.09 13.86 -1.96
CA HIS A 111 5.41 14.71 -3.10
C HIS A 111 4.85 16.12 -2.89
N LEU A 112 3.59 16.25 -2.46
CA LEU A 112 2.97 17.53 -2.14
C LEU A 112 3.69 18.28 -1.00
N GLU A 113 4.07 17.56 0.07
CA GLU A 113 4.88 18.12 1.18
C GLU A 113 6.19 18.71 0.65
N GLY A 114 6.89 18.01 -0.24
CA GLY A 114 8.12 18.49 -0.88
C GLY A 114 7.89 19.68 -1.80
N PHE A 115 6.88 19.59 -2.67
CA PHE A 115 6.53 20.65 -3.63
C PHE A 115 6.23 21.99 -2.94
N VAL A 116 5.43 21.97 -1.87
CA VAL A 116 5.10 23.17 -1.09
C VAL A 116 6.30 23.71 -0.35
N LYS A 117 7.16 22.83 0.20
CA LYS A 117 8.38 23.23 0.87
C LYS A 117 9.36 23.95 -0.08
N ASP A 118 9.47 23.46 -1.30
CA ASP A 118 10.36 24.00 -2.33
C ASP A 118 9.78 25.27 -2.99
N THR A 119 8.46 25.47 -2.90
CA THR A 119 7.73 26.59 -3.52
C THR A 119 6.68 27.19 -2.57
N PRO A 120 7.08 27.79 -1.42
CA PRO A 120 6.14 28.19 -0.38
C PRO A 120 5.19 29.32 -0.79
N GLU A 121 5.63 30.23 -1.67
CA GLU A 121 4.80 31.28 -2.29
C GLU A 121 3.56 30.76 -3.05
N ILE A 122 3.55 29.49 -3.45
CA ILE A 122 2.43 28.87 -4.17
C ILE A 122 1.36 28.35 -3.20
N ASP A 123 1.67 28.20 -1.90
CA ASP A 123 0.81 27.58 -0.89
C ASP A 123 -0.31 28.50 -0.35
N THR A 124 -1.02 29.15 -1.26
CA THR A 124 -2.13 30.05 -0.94
C THR A 124 -3.36 29.32 -0.37
N LEU A 125 -3.44 27.99 -0.53
CA LEU A 125 -4.58 27.15 -0.12
C LEU A 125 -4.23 26.11 0.97
N ASN A 126 -3.09 26.31 1.66
CA ASN A 126 -2.60 25.43 2.73
C ASN A 126 -2.49 23.94 2.32
N ILE A 127 -2.07 23.67 1.08
CA ILE A 127 -1.84 22.33 0.52
C ILE A 127 -0.84 21.55 1.38
N GLY A 128 0.26 22.15 1.81
CA GLY A 128 1.30 21.47 2.59
C GLY A 128 0.80 21.01 3.96
N PRO A 129 0.24 21.94 4.77
CA PRO A 129 -0.38 21.60 6.05
C PRO A 129 -1.50 20.56 5.92
N ARG A 130 -2.34 20.65 4.88
CA ARG A 130 -3.43 19.71 4.62
C ARG A 130 -2.94 18.31 4.26
N ALA A 131 -1.96 18.20 3.36
CA ALA A 131 -1.34 16.93 3.00
C ALA A 131 -0.70 16.26 4.22
N THR A 132 -0.02 17.04 5.07
CA THR A 132 0.58 16.57 6.33
C THR A 132 -0.50 16.05 7.29
N ALA A 133 -1.58 16.81 7.49
CA ALA A 133 -2.68 16.43 8.36
C ALA A 133 -3.39 15.14 7.87
N LEU A 134 -3.63 15.03 6.57
CA LEU A 134 -4.25 13.84 5.97
C LEU A 134 -3.36 12.59 6.11
N LYS A 135 -2.06 12.75 5.88
CA LYS A 135 -1.09 11.66 6.08
C LYS A 135 -1.06 11.20 7.53
N GLN A 136 -0.94 12.14 8.49
CA GLN A 136 -0.95 11.83 9.91
C GLN A 136 -2.26 11.17 10.35
N HIS A 137 -3.40 11.62 9.81
CA HIS A 137 -4.71 11.03 10.08
C HIS A 137 -4.75 9.55 9.69
N TRP A 138 -4.38 9.22 8.45
CA TRP A 138 -4.36 7.82 7.99
C TRP A 138 -3.28 6.97 8.68
N GLU A 139 -2.12 7.53 9.00
CA GLU A 139 -1.07 6.85 9.78
C GLU A 139 -1.54 6.51 11.20
N ASN A 140 -2.21 7.46 11.88
CA ASN A 140 -2.76 7.24 13.22
C ASN A 140 -3.83 6.15 13.23
N ILE A 141 -4.75 6.17 12.26
CA ILE A 141 -5.77 5.13 12.11
C ILE A 141 -5.10 3.77 11.84
N ARG A 142 -4.13 3.72 10.93
CA ARG A 142 -3.38 2.49 10.64
C ARG A 142 -2.65 1.96 11.87
N GLY A 143 -2.09 2.83 12.70
CA GLY A 143 -1.44 2.46 13.96
C GLY A 143 -2.41 1.82 14.96
N GLN A 144 -3.65 2.32 15.04
CA GLN A 144 -4.71 1.74 15.86
C GLN A 144 -5.21 0.40 15.30
N ASP A 145 -5.21 0.25 13.97
CA ASP A 145 -5.66 -0.94 13.25
C ASP A 145 -4.69 -2.13 13.29
N GLN A 146 -3.45 -1.95 13.76
CA GLN A 146 -2.47 -3.05 13.87
C GLN A 146 -2.99 -4.24 14.71
N ASN A 147 -4.00 -4.00 15.56
CA ASN A 147 -4.64 -5.02 16.41
C ASN A 147 -5.91 -5.65 15.81
N SER A 148 -6.45 -5.14 14.70
CA SER A 148 -7.76 -5.57 14.15
C SER A 148 -7.70 -6.82 13.26
N GLY A 149 -6.50 -7.38 13.05
CA GLY A 149 -6.31 -8.56 12.21
C GLY A 149 -6.45 -8.26 10.70
N PRO A 150 -6.78 -9.26 9.86
CA PRO A 150 -6.77 -9.14 8.41
C PRO A 150 -8.03 -8.49 7.81
N GLN A 151 -8.91 -7.92 8.63
CA GLN A 151 -10.16 -7.33 8.16
C GLN A 151 -9.89 -6.00 7.45
N ASP A 152 -10.67 -5.74 6.40
CA ASP A 152 -10.66 -4.43 5.76
C ASP A 152 -11.51 -3.47 6.60
N VAL A 153 -10.92 -2.33 6.98
CA VAL A 153 -11.53 -1.36 7.88
C VAL A 153 -11.73 -0.05 7.11
N VAL A 154 -12.91 0.53 7.24
CA VAL A 154 -13.23 1.85 6.69
C VAL A 154 -12.52 2.91 7.51
N TYR A 155 -11.76 3.78 6.86
CA TYR A 155 -11.06 4.87 7.50
C TYR A 155 -11.99 6.10 7.52
N PRO A 156 -12.25 6.70 8.70
CA PRO A 156 -13.10 7.89 8.74
C PRO A 156 -12.47 9.03 7.93
N PRO A 157 -13.29 9.90 7.32
CA PRO A 157 -12.80 11.09 6.62
C PRO A 157 -12.10 12.04 7.61
N LEU A 158 -11.10 12.78 7.12
CA LEU A 158 -10.44 13.83 7.92
C LEU A 158 -11.42 14.98 8.18
N LEU A 159 -12.15 15.39 7.15
CA LEU A 159 -13.16 16.43 7.21
C LEU A 159 -14.53 15.77 7.13
N SER A 160 -15.28 15.83 8.23
CA SER A 160 -16.69 15.47 8.20
C SER A 160 -17.46 16.49 7.38
N ALA A 161 -18.42 16.04 6.57
CA ALA A 161 -19.34 16.93 5.86
C ALA A 161 -20.12 17.78 6.89
N ALA A 162 -19.66 19.00 7.15
CA ALA A 162 -20.39 19.95 7.98
C ALA A 162 -21.71 20.31 7.28
N PRO A 163 -22.79 20.66 8.01
CA PRO A 163 -24.08 21.04 7.40
C PRO A 163 -23.99 22.21 6.40
N ASN A 164 -22.91 23.00 6.47
CA ASN A 164 -22.64 24.18 5.63
C ASN A 164 -21.51 23.97 4.63
N HIS A 165 -20.88 22.80 4.59
CA HIS A 165 -19.96 22.42 3.52
C HIS A 165 -20.72 21.44 2.64
N GLN A 166 -20.79 21.74 1.33
CA GLN A 166 -21.36 20.85 0.33
C GLN A 166 -20.94 19.42 0.66
N GLY A 167 -21.92 18.55 0.89
CA GLY A 167 -21.69 17.19 1.36
C GLY A 167 -20.66 16.45 0.52
N MET A 168 -19.96 15.49 1.13
CA MET A 168 -19.07 14.51 0.48
C MET A 168 -18.60 14.91 -0.93
N MET A 169 -17.48 15.62 -1.02
CA MET A 169 -16.99 16.13 -2.30
C MET A 169 -16.26 15.02 -3.07
N LYS A 170 -17.02 14.01 -3.51
CA LYS A 170 -16.53 13.02 -4.47
C LYS A 170 -16.32 13.74 -5.79
N LEU A 171 -15.06 13.84 -6.20
CA LEU A 171 -14.69 14.60 -7.40
C LEU A 171 -15.30 13.95 -8.64
N GLU A 172 -16.08 14.74 -9.40
CA GLU A 172 -16.61 14.27 -10.67
C GLU A 172 -15.58 14.50 -11.78
N PHE A 173 -14.99 13.39 -12.24
CA PHE A 173 -14.17 13.39 -13.44
C PHE A 173 -15.03 13.59 -14.70
N THR A 174 -14.48 14.30 -15.68
CA THR A 174 -15.08 14.37 -17.02
C THR A 174 -15.04 13.01 -17.71
N ALA A 175 -15.66 12.87 -18.89
CA ALA A 175 -15.56 11.65 -19.69
C ALA A 175 -14.09 11.25 -19.96
N LYS A 176 -13.24 12.24 -20.28
CA LYS A 176 -11.81 12.02 -20.51
C LYS A 176 -11.09 11.60 -19.22
N GLY A 177 -11.34 12.27 -18.10
CA GLY A 177 -10.76 11.90 -16.81
C GLY A 177 -11.18 10.48 -16.38
N LYS A 178 -12.43 10.08 -16.64
CA LYS A 178 -12.92 8.71 -16.37
C LYS A 178 -12.24 7.67 -17.24
N GLU A 179 -12.02 7.95 -18.53
CA GLU A 179 -11.31 7.06 -19.45
C GLU A 179 -9.83 6.90 -19.03
N GLU A 180 -9.15 8.00 -18.69
CA GLU A 180 -7.79 7.95 -18.18
C GLU A 180 -7.71 7.18 -16.86
N ALA A 181 -8.63 7.43 -15.91
CA ALA A 181 -8.69 6.70 -14.65
C ALA A 181 -8.91 5.20 -14.85
N ASP A 182 -9.81 4.81 -15.76
CA ASP A 182 -10.06 3.41 -16.09
C ASP A 182 -8.82 2.76 -16.71
N LYS A 183 -8.20 3.41 -17.71
CA LYS A 183 -6.97 2.92 -18.34
C LYS A 183 -5.84 2.70 -17.33
N TYR A 184 -5.63 3.65 -16.42
CA TYR A 184 -4.64 3.55 -15.36
C TYR A 184 -4.95 2.38 -14.42
N TYR A 185 -6.20 2.29 -13.98
CA TYR A 185 -6.66 1.23 -13.07
C TYR A 185 -6.52 -0.16 -13.68
N GLN A 186 -6.91 -0.37 -14.94
CA GLN A 186 -6.75 -1.67 -15.61
C GLN A 186 -5.28 -2.08 -15.69
N ALA A 187 -4.38 -1.14 -15.99
CA ALA A 187 -2.95 -1.41 -16.01
C ALA A 187 -2.41 -1.80 -14.61
N LEU A 188 -2.79 -1.06 -13.57
CA LEU A 188 -2.42 -1.41 -12.18
C LEU A 188 -2.96 -2.79 -11.77
N LYS A 189 -4.21 -3.09 -12.12
CA LYS A 189 -4.85 -4.38 -11.83
C LYS A 189 -4.11 -5.52 -12.52
N ALA A 190 -3.81 -5.40 -13.81
CA ALA A 190 -3.07 -6.41 -14.57
C ALA A 190 -1.66 -6.64 -13.98
N GLN A 191 -0.97 -5.56 -13.60
CA GLN A 191 0.33 -5.64 -12.93
C GLN A 191 0.23 -6.38 -11.58
N ARG A 192 -0.77 -6.04 -10.75
CA ARG A 192 -1.01 -6.69 -9.45
C ARG A 192 -1.40 -8.16 -9.60
N GLU A 193 -2.30 -8.49 -10.51
CA GLU A 193 -2.70 -9.87 -10.79
C GLU A 193 -1.51 -10.73 -11.22
N TYR A 194 -0.61 -10.16 -12.02
CA TYR A 194 0.62 -10.82 -12.41
C TYR A 194 1.48 -11.15 -11.18
N TYR A 195 1.81 -10.15 -10.34
CA TYR A 195 2.63 -10.38 -9.15
C TYR A 195 1.97 -11.33 -8.16
N TYR A 196 0.67 -11.19 -7.94
CA TYR A 196 -0.09 -12.07 -7.07
C TYR A 196 0.01 -13.54 -7.48
N ARG A 197 -0.09 -13.85 -8.78
CA ARG A 197 0.13 -15.22 -9.29
C ARG A 197 1.53 -15.73 -8.99
N CYS A 198 2.52 -14.85 -9.08
CA CYS A 198 3.90 -15.20 -8.76
C CYS A 198 4.05 -15.53 -7.28
N PHE A 199 3.46 -14.70 -6.41
CA PHE A 199 3.41 -14.95 -4.98
C PHE A 199 2.67 -16.24 -4.62
N LEU A 200 1.62 -16.62 -5.34
CA LEU A 200 0.95 -17.92 -5.12
C LEU A 200 1.89 -19.11 -5.39
N SER A 201 2.78 -19.01 -6.36
CA SER A 201 3.75 -20.07 -6.68
C SER A 201 5.00 -20.03 -5.79
N LYS A 202 5.42 -18.83 -5.41
CA LYS A 202 6.60 -18.57 -4.58
C LYS A 202 6.28 -17.38 -3.68
N PRO A 203 5.71 -17.65 -2.49
CA PRO A 203 5.34 -16.59 -1.57
C PRO A 203 6.55 -15.72 -1.23
N PRO A 204 6.32 -14.43 -0.91
CA PRO A 204 7.39 -13.55 -0.47
C PRO A 204 8.11 -14.17 0.74
N MET A 205 9.34 -13.77 1.03
CA MET A 205 9.93 -14.14 2.32
C MET A 205 9.43 -13.14 3.37
N PRO A 206 8.90 -13.59 4.53
CA PRO A 206 8.64 -12.71 5.65
C PRO A 206 9.92 -11.98 6.07
N MET A 207 9.80 -10.69 6.33
CA MET A 207 10.86 -9.87 6.91
C MET A 207 11.04 -10.14 8.41
N GLY A 208 10.07 -10.79 9.04
CA GLY A 208 10.14 -11.23 10.41
C GLY A 208 8.85 -11.89 10.89
N TRP A 209 8.73 -12.04 12.20
CA TRP A 209 7.60 -12.72 12.84
C TRP A 209 7.14 -11.97 14.09
N VAL A 210 5.83 -11.94 14.31
CA VAL A 210 5.19 -11.40 15.52
C VAL A 210 4.48 -12.55 16.24
N PRO A 211 4.68 -12.72 17.56
CA PRO A 211 3.95 -13.73 18.32
C PRO A 211 2.47 -13.34 18.43
N ASN A 212 1.57 -14.32 18.22
CA ASN A 212 0.12 -14.10 18.31
C ASN A 212 -0.34 -13.88 19.76
N ASP A 213 0.34 -14.52 20.72
CA ASP A 213 0.11 -14.35 22.15
C ASP A 213 1.44 -14.40 22.93
N ARG A 214 1.37 -14.13 24.24
CA ARG A 214 2.57 -14.12 25.11
C ARG A 214 3.19 -15.51 25.28
N ASP A 215 2.42 -16.57 25.08
CA ASP A 215 2.83 -17.95 25.29
C ASP A 215 3.46 -18.55 24.01
N ALA A 216 3.37 -17.88 22.86
CA ALA A 216 3.94 -18.31 21.59
C ALA A 216 5.42 -18.71 21.71
N TRP A 217 6.19 -17.98 22.53
CA TRP A 217 7.59 -18.26 22.83
C TRP A 217 7.80 -19.57 23.58
N ALA A 218 6.91 -19.92 24.50
CA ALA A 218 6.97 -21.17 25.26
C ALA A 218 6.42 -22.36 24.47
N LYS A 219 5.46 -22.12 23.56
CA LYS A 219 4.84 -23.14 22.69
C LYS A 219 5.71 -23.52 21.48
N THR A 220 6.68 -22.68 21.13
CA THR A 220 7.52 -22.89 19.94
C THR A 220 8.86 -23.50 20.33
N ALA A 221 9.25 -24.58 19.64
CA ALA A 221 10.54 -25.22 19.84
C ALA A 221 11.70 -24.22 19.64
N ARG A 222 12.68 -24.27 20.55
CA ARG A 222 13.79 -23.32 20.62
C ARG A 222 14.60 -23.25 19.32
N ASP A 223 14.83 -24.38 18.67
CA ASP A 223 15.54 -24.49 17.40
C ASP A 223 14.82 -23.78 16.24
N LYS A 224 13.47 -23.82 16.21
CA LYS A 224 12.66 -23.05 15.25
C LYS A 224 12.77 -21.55 15.48
N VAL A 225 12.71 -21.12 16.74
CA VAL A 225 12.90 -19.70 17.11
C VAL A 225 14.32 -19.22 16.76
N GLU A 226 15.34 -20.01 17.06
CA GLU A 226 16.74 -19.67 16.80
C GLU A 226 17.10 -19.67 15.31
N SER A 227 16.48 -20.54 14.51
CA SER A 227 16.63 -20.58 13.05
C SER A 227 15.82 -19.50 12.32
N GLY A 228 14.75 -18.98 12.94
CA GLY A 228 13.82 -18.03 12.34
C GLY A 228 12.86 -18.65 11.32
N ASP A 229 12.86 -19.99 11.20
CA ASP A 229 11.93 -20.74 10.36
C ASP A 229 10.63 -21.01 11.13
N LEU A 230 9.77 -20.01 11.13
CA LEU A 230 8.47 -20.03 11.81
C LEU A 230 7.29 -20.16 10.83
N PHE A 231 7.56 -20.51 9.56
CA PHE A 231 6.53 -20.62 8.50
C PHE A 231 5.35 -21.50 8.89
N HIS A 232 5.63 -22.60 9.57
CA HIS A 232 4.63 -23.58 9.97
C HIS A 232 4.17 -23.44 11.42
N SER A 233 4.50 -22.33 12.09
CA SER A 233 4.09 -22.09 13.47
C SER A 233 2.79 -21.31 13.51
N ARG A 234 1.73 -21.91 14.07
CA ARG A 234 0.41 -21.27 14.20
C ARG A 234 0.38 -20.15 15.25
N ASP A 235 1.38 -20.11 16.12
CA ASP A 235 1.48 -19.12 17.18
C ASP A 235 2.17 -17.83 16.72
N TRP A 236 2.55 -17.75 15.44
CA TRP A 236 3.26 -16.60 14.88
C TRP A 236 2.59 -16.08 13.62
N THR A 237 2.57 -14.77 13.48
CA THR A 237 2.15 -14.07 12.26
C THR A 237 3.38 -13.53 11.54
N PRO A 238 3.55 -13.80 10.23
CA PRO A 238 4.64 -13.23 9.46
C PRO A 238 4.48 -11.71 9.31
N ILE A 239 5.59 -11.01 9.42
CA ILE A 239 5.74 -9.63 8.95
C ILE A 239 6.15 -9.73 7.49
N TRP A 240 5.23 -9.45 6.58
CA TRP A 240 5.54 -9.41 5.15
C TRP A 240 6.28 -8.13 4.79
N GLU A 241 7.04 -8.18 3.71
CA GLU A 241 7.54 -6.97 3.06
C GLU A 241 6.39 -6.11 2.48
N GLY A 242 6.68 -4.94 1.93
CA GLY A 242 5.67 -4.20 1.16
C GLY A 242 5.46 -4.85 -0.21
N PHE A 243 4.26 -4.71 -0.80
CA PHE A 243 3.97 -5.23 -2.15
C PHE A 243 5.01 -4.77 -3.20
N GLU A 244 5.40 -3.50 -3.18
CA GLU A 244 6.40 -2.96 -4.12
C GLU A 244 7.76 -3.67 -3.99
N LEU A 245 8.21 -3.91 -2.76
CA LEU A 245 9.48 -4.59 -2.50
C LEU A 245 9.40 -6.08 -2.88
N ALA A 246 8.28 -6.73 -2.53
CA ALA A 246 8.01 -8.11 -2.94
C ALA A 246 8.02 -8.27 -4.45
N SER A 247 7.46 -7.29 -5.16
CA SER A 247 7.40 -7.28 -6.62
C SER A 247 8.79 -7.21 -7.24
N ILE A 248 9.73 -6.46 -6.64
CA ILE A 248 11.14 -6.44 -7.06
C ILE A 248 11.77 -7.83 -6.86
N GLY A 249 11.56 -8.45 -5.70
CA GLY A 249 12.04 -9.80 -5.40
C GLY A 249 11.49 -10.84 -6.38
N ALA A 250 10.20 -10.74 -6.71
CA ALA A 250 9.54 -11.55 -7.71
C ALA A 250 10.22 -11.39 -9.08
N MET A 251 10.44 -10.16 -9.55
CA MET A 251 11.10 -9.89 -10.83
C MET A 251 12.53 -10.48 -10.92
N ILE A 252 13.31 -10.40 -9.83
CA ILE A 252 14.71 -10.86 -9.81
C ILE A 252 14.79 -12.39 -9.68
N GLY A 253 13.89 -12.98 -8.89
CA GLY A 253 13.89 -14.41 -8.56
C GLY A 253 13.15 -15.30 -9.55
N MET A 254 12.65 -14.73 -10.66
CA MET A 254 11.96 -15.46 -11.71
C MET A 254 12.93 -16.09 -12.70
N ASP A 255 12.78 -17.39 -12.87
CA ASP A 255 13.30 -18.04 -14.06
C ASP A 255 12.45 -17.57 -15.26
N ARG A 256 13.06 -16.83 -16.20
CA ARG A 256 12.37 -16.27 -17.40
C ARG A 256 11.58 -17.34 -18.17
N ALA A 257 11.88 -18.62 -17.97
CA ALA A 257 11.23 -19.77 -18.57
C ALA A 257 9.77 -20.01 -18.10
N ALA A 258 9.36 -19.56 -16.91
CA ALA A 258 8.01 -19.80 -16.40
C ALA A 258 6.92 -18.91 -17.03
N MET A 259 7.32 -17.97 -17.89
CA MET A 259 6.49 -16.84 -18.34
C MET A 259 6.54 -16.67 -19.85
N THR A 260 5.78 -17.51 -20.56
CA THR A 260 5.68 -17.41 -22.01
C THR A 260 4.26 -17.05 -22.45
N GLY A 261 4.16 -16.29 -23.54
CA GLY A 261 2.90 -15.99 -24.24
C GLY A 261 2.14 -14.76 -23.73
N ALA A 262 0.84 -14.74 -24.00
CA ALA A 262 -0.03 -13.55 -23.92
C ALA A 262 -0.06 -12.85 -22.55
N LYS A 263 0.15 -13.57 -21.44
CA LYS A 263 0.13 -13.00 -20.08
C LYS A 263 1.36 -12.12 -19.80
N MET A 264 2.50 -12.45 -20.39
CA MET A 264 3.70 -11.61 -20.28
C MET A 264 3.55 -10.34 -21.12
N ASP A 265 2.94 -10.45 -22.30
CA ASP A 265 2.65 -9.30 -23.15
C ASP A 265 1.65 -8.34 -22.50
N GLU A 266 0.61 -8.88 -21.84
CA GLU A 266 -0.35 -8.11 -21.03
C GLU A 266 0.35 -7.35 -19.89
N TYR A 267 1.22 -8.03 -19.13
CA TYR A 267 2.00 -7.41 -18.06
C TYR A 267 2.93 -6.30 -18.58
N LEU A 268 3.67 -6.56 -19.66
CA LEU A 268 4.55 -5.56 -20.27
C LEU A 268 3.76 -4.38 -20.83
N GLY A 269 2.61 -4.62 -21.42
CA GLY A 269 1.67 -3.59 -21.88
C GLY A 269 1.14 -2.73 -20.73
N ALA A 270 0.82 -3.34 -19.60
CA ALA A 270 0.41 -2.66 -18.38
C ALA A 270 1.54 -1.77 -17.82
N CYS A 271 2.77 -2.30 -17.71
CA CYS A 271 3.93 -1.52 -17.27
C CYS A 271 4.25 -0.34 -18.18
N ASN A 272 4.17 -0.54 -19.51
CA ASN A 272 4.33 0.56 -20.45
C ASN A 272 3.22 1.60 -20.28
N THR A 273 1.96 1.17 -20.14
CA THR A 273 0.83 2.08 -19.93
C THR A 273 1.00 2.92 -18.67
N ILE A 274 1.39 2.32 -17.53
CA ILE A 274 1.65 3.04 -16.29
C ILE A 274 2.75 4.08 -16.50
N ARG A 275 3.88 3.68 -17.09
CA ARG A 275 5.01 4.59 -17.34
C ARG A 275 4.64 5.74 -18.29
N ASP A 276 3.94 5.44 -19.38
CA ASP A 276 3.55 6.42 -20.39
C ASP A 276 2.56 7.43 -19.78
N MET A 277 1.64 6.96 -18.93
CA MET A 277 0.75 7.83 -18.17
C MET A 277 1.53 8.70 -17.19
N GLU A 278 2.37 8.12 -16.33
CA GLU A 278 3.19 8.84 -15.35
C GLU A 278 4.06 9.95 -15.97
N THR A 279 4.61 9.71 -17.16
CA THR A 279 5.43 10.69 -17.89
C THR A 279 4.56 11.73 -18.58
N SER A 280 3.43 11.34 -19.17
CA SER A 280 2.52 12.27 -19.84
C SER A 280 1.93 13.32 -18.90
N PHE A 281 1.77 13.00 -17.61
CA PHE A 281 1.18 13.93 -16.63
C PHE A 281 2.10 15.05 -16.17
N GLN A 282 3.41 14.95 -16.43
CA GLN A 282 4.37 15.96 -16.03
C GLN A 282 4.08 17.29 -16.73
N GLY A 283 3.75 18.32 -15.94
CA GLY A 283 3.49 19.66 -16.45
C GLY A 283 2.10 19.87 -17.08
N ARG A 284 1.17 18.92 -16.96
CA ARG A 284 -0.21 19.09 -17.46
C ARG A 284 -0.99 20.11 -16.64
N ASN A 285 -1.88 20.86 -17.30
CA ASN A 285 -2.85 21.74 -16.65
C ASN A 285 -4.24 21.06 -16.67
N LEU A 286 -4.69 20.57 -15.52
CA LEU A 286 -5.85 19.67 -15.44
C LEU A 286 -7.18 20.32 -15.84
N GLU A 287 -7.33 21.62 -15.57
CA GLU A 287 -8.52 22.39 -15.94
C GLU A 287 -8.58 22.64 -17.46
N ARG A 288 -7.47 23.07 -18.08
CA ARG A 288 -7.43 23.30 -19.54
C ARG A 288 -7.63 22.03 -20.36
N GLU A 289 -7.19 20.91 -19.81
CA GLU A 289 -7.28 19.62 -20.47
C GLU A 289 -8.61 18.90 -20.27
N GLY A 290 -9.52 19.52 -19.51
CA GLY A 290 -10.85 19.00 -19.25
C GLY A 290 -10.80 17.66 -18.51
N ILE A 291 -9.89 17.49 -17.55
CA ILE A 291 -9.82 16.28 -16.72
C ILE A 291 -10.80 16.37 -15.55
N LEU A 292 -10.92 17.56 -14.96
CA LEU A 292 -11.85 17.88 -13.88
C LEU A 292 -13.06 18.61 -14.44
N ALA A 293 -14.26 18.28 -13.94
CA ALA A 293 -15.43 19.12 -14.17
C ALA A 293 -15.22 20.47 -13.45
N THR A 294 -15.48 21.57 -14.15
CA THR A 294 -15.41 22.94 -13.61
C THR A 294 -16.56 23.21 -12.66
#